data_AF-A0A1F6A331-F1
#
_entry.id   AF-A0A1F6A331-F1
#
_cell.length_a   1.000
_cell.length_b   1.000
_cell.length_c   1.000
_cell.angle_alpha   90.00
_cell.angle_beta   90.00
_cell.angle_gamma   90.00
#
_symmetry.space_group_name_H-M   'P 1'
#
loop_
_entity.id
_entity.type
_entity.pdbx_description
1 polymer ?
#
loop_
_entity_poly.entity_id
_entity_poly.type
_entity_poly.pdbx_seq_one_letter_code
_entity_poly.pdbx_strand_id
1 'polypeptide(L)'
;MYIWNNPSEFLIITPESASSLSGGSDRPFDFVVSIDYNITMDIFSLTKSKTRRKILEQFLSRPDQDYYLHQLKRKLSVSVGNIRRELIALTKIGLFQSYRKGRLVYYKINQQSVLFNTLKTFMKKTTIDMSENIVQKGFSWVTKSSPFQTSPDLYCQTRDVFQVRLQTFSQHLEQKLGIVAYLVTALAGEIGNNSFDHNLGQWPDIPGIFFAHDDNQKIIVLADRGQGILKTIRNVIPQVSADRHALKIAFTQVISGRFAEKRGNGLKFVTQVLKDKKWRLRFDSGKASLEIFPNQKMKIIEKKSVIKGCIAVLEY
;
A
#
# COMPACT_ATOMS: atom_id res chain seq x y z
N MET A 1 37.96 47.60 13.95
CA MET A 1 38.68 47.98 12.72
C MET A 1 39.18 46.68 12.09
N TYR A 2 38.89 46.51 10.80
CA TYR A 2 39.12 45.37 9.90
C TYR A 2 38.30 44.08 10.01
N ILE A 3 37.69 43.77 8.87
CA ILE A 3 36.95 42.59 8.43
C ILE A 3 37.91 41.76 7.56
N TRP A 4 37.85 40.43 7.64
CA TRP A 4 38.22 39.44 6.59
C TRP A 4 37.39 38.18 6.92
N ASN A 5 36.36 37.70 6.19
CA ASN A 5 36.16 37.25 4.79
C ASN A 5 36.94 35.98 4.36
N ASN A 6 36.47 34.78 4.72
CA ASN A 6 36.18 33.63 3.82
C ASN A 6 35.86 32.33 4.60
N PRO A 7 34.72 31.64 4.36
CA PRO A 7 34.49 30.26 4.81
C PRO A 7 34.65 29.27 3.66
N SER A 8 35.84 29.23 3.04
CA SER A 8 36.16 28.27 1.98
C SER A 8 37.51 27.60 2.25
N GLU A 9 37.63 26.97 3.41
CA GLU A 9 38.58 25.88 3.63
C GLU A 9 37.87 24.82 4.48
N PHE A 10 37.34 23.79 3.82
CA PHE A 10 37.04 22.54 4.51
C PHE A 10 38.38 21.84 4.72
N LEU A 11 38.84 21.79 5.97
CA LEU A 11 39.95 20.92 6.37
C LEU A 11 39.44 19.47 6.29
N ILE A 12 39.80 18.75 5.23
CA ILE A 12 39.53 17.31 5.14
C ILE A 12 40.57 16.60 6.00
N ILE A 13 40.17 16.23 7.21
CA ILE A 13 40.97 15.36 8.07
C ILE A 13 40.72 13.92 7.62
N THR A 14 41.71 13.30 6.98
CA THR A 14 41.69 11.86 6.69
C THR A 14 42.01 11.06 7.98
N PRO A 15 41.56 9.80 8.10
CA PRO A 15 41.64 9.02 9.34
C PRO A 15 43.06 8.82 9.89
N GLU A 16 44.11 9.03 9.09
CA GLU A 16 45.50 8.81 9.48
C GLU A 16 46.07 9.93 10.36
N SER A 17 45.59 11.17 10.24
CA SER A 17 46.10 12.31 11.02
C SER A 17 45.52 12.42 12.43
N ALA A 18 44.51 11.61 12.77
CA ALA A 18 43.95 11.53 14.13
C ALA A 18 44.79 10.63 15.07
N SER A 19 45.74 9.85 14.53
CA SER A 19 46.48 8.85 15.30
C SER A 19 47.70 9.39 16.07
N SER A 20 48.17 10.61 15.77
CA SER A 20 49.36 11.18 16.41
C SER A 20 49.08 12.04 17.65
N LEU A 21 47.84 12.07 18.14
CA LEU A 21 47.44 12.78 19.36
C LEU A 21 46.77 11.82 20.35
N SER A 22 47.48 10.76 20.75
CA SER A 22 47.06 9.91 21.86
C SER A 22 48.14 9.90 22.95
N GLY A 23 47.87 10.66 24.01
CA GLY A 23 48.68 10.71 25.21
C GLY A 23 47.84 11.21 26.37
N GLY A 24 47.05 10.31 26.97
CA GLY A 24 46.33 10.57 28.22
C GLY A 24 44.87 10.15 28.17
N SER A 25 44.59 9.01 28.80
CA SER A 25 43.30 8.50 29.32
C SER A 25 42.03 9.29 28.98
N ASP A 26 41.27 8.85 27.98
CA ASP A 26 39.86 9.22 27.86
C ASP A 26 39.02 8.15 27.16
N ARG A 27 37.78 8.00 27.62
CA ARG A 27 36.79 7.02 27.12
C ARG A 27 36.37 7.42 25.70
N PRO A 28 36.35 6.49 24.72
CA PRO A 28 36.22 6.90 23.33
C PRO A 28 34.74 6.94 22.89
N PHE A 29 34.41 8.02 22.18
CA PHE A 29 33.23 8.21 21.33
C PHE A 29 31.85 8.39 22.00
N ASP A 30 31.60 9.60 22.49
CA ASP A 30 30.29 10.25 22.31
C ASP A 30 30.52 11.63 21.70
N PHE A 31 30.75 11.65 20.38
CA PHE A 31 30.66 12.86 19.58
C PHE A 31 29.18 13.27 19.55
N VAL A 32 28.74 13.98 20.58
CA VAL A 32 27.49 14.74 20.55
C VAL A 32 27.71 15.88 19.56
N VAL A 33 27.51 15.60 18.28
CA VAL A 33 27.19 16.66 17.33
C VAL A 33 25.78 17.09 17.70
N SER A 34 25.72 18.15 18.51
CA SER A 34 24.52 18.96 18.68
C SER A 34 24.15 19.55 17.33
N ILE A 35 23.45 18.77 16.50
CA ILE A 35 22.73 19.26 15.33
C ILE A 35 21.47 19.92 15.90
N ASP A 36 21.34 21.22 15.66
CA ASP A 36 20.28 22.08 16.16
C ASP A 36 18.90 21.40 16.17
N TYR A 37 18.31 21.36 17.36
CA TYR A 37 16.92 21.03 17.64
C TYR A 37 15.99 22.00 16.88
N ASN A 38 15.67 21.75 15.61
CA ASN A 38 14.50 22.31 14.91
C ASN A 38 14.16 21.68 13.53
N ILE A 39 14.86 20.63 13.05
CA ILE A 39 14.72 20.13 11.65
C ILE A 39 14.28 18.66 11.57
N THR A 40 13.51 18.15 12.51
CA THR A 40 12.65 16.97 12.26
C THR A 40 11.27 17.42 11.80
N MET A 41 11.24 18.14 10.67
CA MET A 41 10.00 18.30 9.90
C MET A 41 9.62 16.94 9.35
N ASP A 42 8.58 16.34 9.93
CA ASP A 42 8.02 15.07 9.49
C ASP A 42 7.63 15.16 8.00
N ILE A 43 8.30 14.40 7.14
CA ILE A 43 8.01 14.36 5.70
C ILE A 43 6.55 13.95 5.44
N PHE A 44 5.95 13.16 6.32
CA PHE A 44 4.55 12.80 6.25
C PHE A 44 3.64 14.00 6.49
N SER A 45 4.05 14.98 7.30
CA SER A 45 3.32 16.24 7.49
C SER A 45 3.24 17.07 6.20
N LEU A 46 4.23 16.96 5.31
CA LEU A 46 4.27 17.65 4.01
C LEU A 46 3.30 17.04 2.99
N THR A 47 2.69 15.88 3.25
CA THR A 47 1.77 15.22 2.31
C THR A 47 0.35 15.06 2.83
N LYS A 48 0.03 15.53 4.05
CA LYS A 48 -1.35 15.45 4.61
C LYS A 48 -2.38 16.27 3.83
N SER A 49 -2.02 17.48 3.40
CA SER A 49 -2.92 18.38 2.66
C SER A 49 -3.15 17.91 1.22
N LYS A 50 -4.43 17.78 0.82
CA LYS A 50 -4.82 17.44 -0.57
C LYS A 50 -4.33 18.49 -1.58
N THR A 51 -4.36 19.77 -1.23
CA THR A 51 -3.86 20.86 -2.08
C THR A 51 -2.36 20.78 -2.23
N ARG A 52 -1.64 20.57 -1.11
CA ARG A 52 -0.19 20.44 -1.08
C ARG A 52 0.29 19.27 -1.93
N ARG A 53 -0.37 18.11 -1.84
CA ARG A 53 -0.08 16.94 -2.69
C ARG A 53 -0.19 17.26 -4.17
N LYS A 54 -1.29 17.87 -4.61
CA LYS A 54 -1.48 18.27 -6.02
C LYS A 54 -0.38 19.24 -6.50
N ILE A 55 0.04 20.18 -5.66
CA ILE A 55 1.15 21.08 -5.96
C ILE A 55 2.45 20.27 -6.11
N LEU A 56 2.79 19.44 -5.12
CA LEU A 56 4.01 18.63 -5.14
C LEU A 56 4.05 17.68 -6.34
N GLU A 57 2.96 16.99 -6.68
CA GLU A 57 2.84 16.13 -7.86
C GLU A 57 3.12 16.90 -9.16
N GLN A 58 2.53 18.09 -9.30
CA GLN A 58 2.71 18.93 -10.49
C GLN A 58 4.17 19.38 -10.67
N PHE A 59 4.84 19.78 -9.58
CA PHE A 59 6.20 20.29 -9.64
C PHE A 59 7.26 19.17 -9.64
N LEU A 60 7.08 18.09 -8.89
CA LEU A 60 8.03 16.97 -8.88
C LEU A 60 8.01 16.19 -10.20
N SER A 61 6.87 16.13 -10.90
CA SER A 61 6.79 15.54 -12.25
C SER A 61 7.40 16.43 -13.34
N ARG A 62 7.54 17.73 -13.09
CA ARG A 62 8.07 18.74 -14.03
C ARG A 62 8.96 19.75 -13.29
N PRO A 63 10.09 19.31 -12.72
CA PRO A 63 10.86 20.11 -11.77
C PRO A 63 11.53 21.34 -12.42
N ASP A 64 11.65 21.35 -13.74
CA ASP A 64 12.21 22.47 -14.49
C ASP A 64 11.19 23.58 -14.77
N GLN A 65 9.89 23.28 -14.60
CA GLN A 65 8.82 24.24 -14.87
C GLN A 65 8.47 25.08 -13.64
N ASP A 66 8.07 26.31 -13.94
CA ASP A 66 7.58 27.29 -12.99
C ASP A 66 6.14 27.68 -13.35
N TYR A 67 5.38 28.06 -12.32
CA TYR A 67 3.96 28.37 -12.50
C TYR A 67 3.56 29.59 -11.67
N TYR A 68 2.69 30.43 -12.22
CA TYR A 68 1.98 31.46 -11.46
C TYR A 68 0.62 30.93 -10.96
N LEU A 69 0.06 31.59 -9.94
CA LEU A 69 -1.10 31.07 -9.19
C LEU A 69 -2.32 30.72 -10.05
N HIS A 70 -2.67 31.57 -11.02
CA HIS A 70 -3.84 31.32 -11.89
C HIS A 70 -3.62 30.19 -12.90
N GLN A 71 -2.36 29.94 -13.30
CA GLN A 71 -2.02 28.77 -14.10
C GLN A 71 -2.20 27.49 -13.28
N LEU A 72 -1.76 27.49 -12.02
CA LEU A 72 -1.97 26.38 -11.08
C LEU A 72 -3.45 26.16 -10.77
N LYS A 73 -4.26 27.23 -10.62
CA LYS A 73 -5.72 27.11 -10.46
C LYS A 73 -6.33 26.26 -11.57
N ARG A 74 -5.99 26.55 -12.84
CA ARG A 74 -6.51 25.82 -14.01
C ARG A 74 -6.01 24.37 -14.05
N LYS A 75 -4.75 24.14 -13.71
CA LYS A 75 -4.15 22.79 -13.75
C LYS A 75 -4.63 21.87 -12.63
N LEU A 76 -4.79 22.42 -11.41
CA LEU A 76 -5.04 21.62 -10.21
C LEU A 76 -6.52 21.56 -9.83
N SER A 77 -7.36 22.43 -10.42
CA SER A 77 -8.75 22.66 -10.03
C SER A 77 -8.89 22.95 -8.53
N VAL A 78 -8.01 23.81 -8.00
CA VAL A 78 -8.01 24.26 -6.59
C VAL A 78 -8.08 25.79 -6.53
N SER A 79 -8.70 26.33 -5.48
CA SER A 79 -8.80 27.78 -5.28
C SER A 79 -7.43 28.45 -5.15
N VAL A 80 -7.31 29.65 -5.71
CA VAL A 80 -6.06 30.45 -5.69
C VAL A 80 -5.60 30.72 -4.25
N GLY A 81 -6.52 31.00 -3.33
CA GLY A 81 -6.19 31.23 -1.92
C GLY A 81 -5.55 30.02 -1.25
N ASN A 82 -6.05 28.81 -1.49
CA ASN A 82 -5.47 27.59 -0.95
C ASN A 82 -4.10 27.28 -1.57
N ILE A 83 -3.96 27.45 -2.88
CA ILE A 83 -2.68 27.27 -3.57
C ILE A 83 -1.64 28.24 -3.01
N ARG A 84 -2.01 29.52 -2.86
CA ARG A 84 -1.13 30.56 -2.31
C ARG A 84 -0.68 30.23 -0.89
N ARG A 85 -1.60 29.83 -0.01
CA ARG A 85 -1.29 29.50 1.39
C ARG A 85 -0.25 28.38 1.48
N GLU A 86 -0.43 27.32 0.69
CA GLU A 86 0.49 26.18 0.66
C GLU A 86 1.85 26.56 0.07
N LEU A 87 1.88 27.28 -1.05
CA LEU A 87 3.14 27.71 -1.67
C LEU A 87 3.95 28.63 -0.76
N ILE A 88 3.30 29.55 -0.03
CA ILE A 88 3.97 30.40 0.97
C ILE A 88 4.60 29.52 2.05
N ALA A 89 3.85 28.54 2.58
CA ALA A 89 4.38 27.63 3.60
C ALA A 89 5.57 26.81 3.08
N LEU A 90 5.49 26.30 1.84
CA LEU A 90 6.56 25.52 1.22
C LEU A 90 7.78 26.36 0.83
N THR A 91 7.60 27.64 0.52
CA THR A 91 8.71 28.59 0.29
C THR A 91 9.44 28.92 1.59
N LYS A 92 8.70 29.10 2.70
CA LYS A 92 9.32 29.36 4.03
C LYS A 92 10.29 28.26 4.46
N ILE A 93 10.02 27.02 4.08
CA ILE A 93 10.88 25.87 4.41
C ILE A 93 11.94 25.57 3.33
N GLY A 94 12.09 26.46 2.34
CA GLY A 94 13.11 26.36 1.30
C GLY A 94 12.84 25.31 0.22
N LEU A 95 11.67 24.65 0.20
CA LEU A 95 11.31 23.69 -0.85
C LEU A 95 10.92 24.37 -2.17
N PHE A 96 10.38 25.59 -2.09
CA PHE A 96 10.01 26.40 -3.25
C PHE A 96 10.72 27.75 -3.22
N GLN A 97 11.01 28.28 -4.40
CA GLN A 97 11.43 29.66 -4.61
C GLN A 97 10.33 30.41 -5.35
N SER A 98 10.23 31.71 -5.09
CA SER A 98 9.32 32.59 -5.82
C SER A 98 10.07 33.77 -6.40
N TYR A 99 9.71 34.19 -7.61
CA TYR A 99 10.29 35.36 -8.26
C TYR A 99 9.24 36.11 -9.08
N ARG A 100 9.49 37.40 -9.35
CA ARG A 100 8.60 38.23 -10.16
C ARG A 100 9.06 38.24 -11.61
N LYS A 101 8.11 38.07 -12.53
CA LYS A 101 8.31 38.28 -13.97
C LYS A 101 7.17 39.15 -14.48
N GLY A 102 7.48 40.43 -14.72
CA GLY A 102 6.47 41.47 -14.95
C GLY A 102 5.52 41.61 -13.75
N ARG A 103 4.21 41.58 -14.00
CA ARG A 103 3.16 41.69 -12.95
C ARG A 103 2.85 40.38 -12.24
N LEU A 104 3.50 39.27 -12.61
CA LEU A 104 3.19 37.93 -12.11
C LEU A 104 4.27 37.43 -11.15
N VAL A 105 3.84 36.73 -10.11
CA VAL A 105 4.72 35.95 -9.22
C VAL A 105 4.71 34.50 -9.68
N TYR A 106 5.88 34.00 -10.02
CA TYR A 106 6.12 32.62 -10.39
C TYR A 106 6.70 31.86 -9.20
N TYR A 107 6.35 30.59 -9.10
CA TYR A 107 6.89 29.64 -8.15
C TYR A 107 7.63 28.54 -8.89
N LYS A 108 8.81 28.16 -8.40
CA LYS A 108 9.63 27.06 -8.90
C LYS A 108 10.06 26.18 -7.74
N ILE A 109 10.09 24.87 -7.94
CA ILE A 109 10.61 23.96 -6.93
C ILE A 109 12.13 24.08 -6.85
N ASN A 110 12.67 24.15 -5.63
CA ASN A 110 14.10 24.28 -5.39
C ASN A 110 14.74 22.89 -5.49
N GLN A 111 15.31 22.56 -6.65
CA GLN A 111 15.94 21.25 -6.88
C GLN A 111 17.22 21.05 -6.05
N GLN A 112 17.81 22.14 -5.57
CA GLN A 112 18.98 22.15 -4.67
C GLN A 112 18.58 21.97 -3.21
N SER A 113 17.28 21.93 -2.88
CA SER A 113 16.82 21.66 -1.52
C SER A 113 17.14 20.24 -1.10
N VAL A 114 17.66 20.06 0.11
CA VAL A 114 17.84 18.72 0.72
C VAL A 114 16.51 17.95 0.77
N LEU A 115 15.38 18.65 0.91
CA LEU A 115 14.05 18.06 0.91
C LEU A 115 13.60 17.58 -0.48
N PHE A 116 14.15 18.12 -1.57
CA PHE A 116 13.69 17.80 -2.92
C PHE A 116 13.92 16.34 -3.27
N ASN A 117 15.13 15.82 -3.07
CA ASN A 117 15.46 14.43 -3.39
C ASN A 117 14.68 13.46 -2.49
N THR A 118 14.58 13.75 -1.20
CA THR A 118 13.80 12.95 -0.25
C THR A 118 12.32 12.92 -0.62
N LEU A 119 11.72 14.07 -0.95
CA LEU A 119 10.32 14.16 -1.39
C LEU A 119 10.10 13.54 -2.77
N LYS A 120 11.05 13.67 -3.70
CA LYS A 120 10.94 13.06 -5.04
C LYS A 120 10.94 11.54 -4.93
N THR A 121 11.81 10.96 -4.10
CA THR A 121 11.83 9.51 -3.83
C THR A 121 10.58 9.05 -3.10
N PHE A 122 10.18 9.78 -2.05
CA PHE A 122 8.96 9.48 -1.29
C PHE A 122 7.71 9.58 -2.16
N MET A 123 7.53 10.67 -2.90
CA MET A 123 6.39 10.86 -3.79
C MET A 123 6.46 9.94 -4.99
N LYS A 124 7.62 9.52 -5.50
CA LYS A 124 7.67 8.47 -6.54
C LYS A 124 7.14 7.16 -5.98
N LYS A 125 7.54 6.77 -4.76
CA LYS A 125 6.99 5.60 -4.06
C LYS A 125 5.49 5.74 -3.82
N THR A 126 5.04 6.89 -3.32
CA THR A 126 3.63 7.19 -3.02
C THR A 126 2.77 7.44 -4.27
N THR A 127 3.32 7.91 -5.38
CA THR A 127 2.62 8.09 -6.66
C THR A 127 2.54 6.78 -7.43
N ILE A 128 3.56 5.91 -7.32
CA ILE A 128 3.44 4.48 -7.69
C ILE A 128 2.34 3.81 -6.84
N ASP A 129 2.18 4.24 -5.58
CA ASP A 129 1.11 3.81 -4.67
C ASP A 129 -0.29 4.42 -5.00
N MET A 130 -0.31 5.62 -5.61
CA MET A 130 -1.54 6.33 -6.00
C MET A 130 -2.00 6.02 -7.44
N SER A 131 -1.18 5.37 -8.27
CA SER A 131 -1.60 4.79 -9.54
C SER A 131 -2.26 3.42 -9.30
N GLU A 132 -3.57 3.49 -9.04
CA GLU A 132 -4.48 2.38 -8.70
C GLU A 132 -4.07 1.64 -7.41
N ASN A 133 -4.77 1.94 -6.30
CA ASN A 133 -4.66 1.17 -5.06
C ASN A 133 -4.86 -0.32 -5.39
N ILE A 134 -4.06 -1.21 -4.79
CA ILE A 134 -4.10 -2.68 -5.03
C ILE A 134 -5.51 -3.28 -4.94
N VAL A 135 -6.40 -2.68 -4.15
CA VAL A 135 -7.82 -3.05 -4.05
C VAL A 135 -8.56 -2.78 -5.36
N GLN A 136 -8.33 -1.63 -6.00
CA GLN A 136 -8.91 -1.31 -7.31
C GLN A 136 -8.40 -2.26 -8.39
N LYS A 137 -7.11 -2.60 -8.38
CA LYS A 137 -6.51 -3.60 -9.30
C LYS A 137 -7.16 -4.96 -9.12
N GLY A 138 -7.35 -5.42 -7.88
CA GLY A 138 -8.06 -6.66 -7.58
C GLY A 138 -9.52 -6.62 -8.05
N PHE A 139 -10.26 -5.53 -7.82
CA PHE A 139 -11.63 -5.42 -8.33
C PHE A 139 -11.69 -5.37 -9.86
N SER A 140 -10.75 -4.67 -10.52
CA SER A 140 -10.60 -4.69 -11.97
C SER A 140 -10.34 -6.12 -12.48
N TRP A 141 -9.49 -6.87 -11.77
CA TRP A 141 -9.19 -8.28 -12.03
C TRP A 141 -10.44 -9.16 -12.04
N VAL A 142 -11.40 -8.96 -11.14
CA VAL A 142 -12.61 -9.84 -11.09
C VAL A 142 -13.82 -9.30 -11.85
N THR A 143 -13.82 -8.04 -12.27
CA THR A 143 -14.99 -7.42 -12.93
C THR A 143 -14.91 -7.37 -14.45
N LYS A 144 -13.70 -7.38 -15.05
CA LYS A 144 -13.57 -7.36 -16.51
C LYS A 144 -14.08 -8.66 -17.15
N SER A 145 -14.74 -8.53 -18.30
CA SER A 145 -15.35 -9.65 -19.03
C SER A 145 -14.33 -10.68 -19.52
N SER A 146 -13.15 -10.25 -19.94
CA SER A 146 -12.04 -11.11 -20.35
C SER A 146 -10.83 -10.96 -19.41
N PRO A 147 -9.97 -11.99 -19.32
CA PRO A 147 -8.65 -11.84 -18.74
C PRO A 147 -7.88 -10.72 -19.43
N PHE A 148 -7.08 -9.99 -18.66
CA PHE A 148 -6.20 -8.96 -19.18
C PHE A 148 -4.82 -9.12 -18.56
N GLN A 149 -3.81 -8.63 -19.28
CA GLN A 149 -2.44 -8.66 -18.79
C GLN A 149 -2.32 -7.76 -17.55
N THR A 150 -1.96 -8.36 -16.42
CA THR A 150 -1.59 -7.66 -15.19
C THR A 150 -0.07 -7.77 -15.00
N SER A 151 0.50 -6.98 -14.08
CA SER A 151 1.92 -7.09 -13.75
C SER A 151 2.24 -8.52 -13.29
N PRO A 152 3.31 -9.16 -13.80
CA PRO A 152 3.73 -10.47 -13.35
C PRO A 152 3.85 -10.56 -11.82
N ASP A 153 4.32 -9.50 -11.16
CA ASP A 153 4.49 -9.44 -9.71
C ASP A 153 3.18 -9.56 -8.92
N LEU A 154 2.04 -9.24 -9.55
CA LEU A 154 0.72 -9.30 -8.93
C LEU A 154 -0.06 -10.57 -9.28
N TYR A 155 0.46 -11.42 -10.17
CA TYR A 155 -0.24 -12.61 -10.66
C TYR A 155 0.53 -13.90 -10.36
N CYS A 156 -0.13 -14.82 -9.67
CA CYS A 156 0.34 -16.16 -9.36
C CYS A 156 -0.44 -17.16 -10.21
N GLN A 157 0.11 -17.56 -11.35
CA GLN A 157 -0.55 -18.50 -12.27
C GLN A 157 -0.78 -19.88 -11.65
N THR A 158 0.19 -20.35 -10.84
CA THR A 158 0.15 -21.69 -10.22
C THR A 158 0.22 -21.60 -8.70
N ARG A 159 -0.17 -22.69 -8.04
CA ARG A 159 -0.04 -22.84 -6.58
C ARG A 159 1.40 -22.65 -6.13
N ASP A 160 2.36 -23.20 -6.84
CA ASP A 160 3.77 -23.12 -6.46
C ASP A 160 4.29 -21.69 -6.53
N VAL A 161 3.91 -20.94 -7.58
CA VAL A 161 4.23 -19.50 -7.68
C VAL A 161 3.61 -18.73 -6.52
N PHE A 162 2.35 -19.04 -6.16
CA PHE A 162 1.70 -18.41 -5.02
C PHE A 162 2.41 -18.73 -3.70
N GLN A 163 2.77 -20.00 -3.46
CA GLN A 163 3.44 -20.44 -2.24
C GLN A 163 4.80 -19.77 -2.04
N VAL A 164 5.60 -19.68 -3.11
CA VAL A 164 6.89 -18.96 -3.07
C VAL A 164 6.67 -17.49 -2.73
N ARG A 165 5.70 -16.81 -3.35
CA ARG A 165 5.41 -15.39 -3.03
C ARG A 165 4.87 -15.19 -1.63
N LEU A 166 4.05 -16.12 -1.16
CA LEU A 166 3.51 -16.10 0.20
C LEU A 166 4.63 -16.25 1.24
N GLN A 167 5.62 -17.10 0.97
CA GLN A 167 6.81 -17.27 1.81
C GLN A 167 7.67 -15.99 1.83
N THR A 168 7.96 -15.40 0.67
CA THR A 168 8.69 -14.13 0.57
C THR A 168 7.95 -13.00 1.31
N PHE A 169 6.63 -12.93 1.14
CA PHE A 169 5.78 -12.01 1.87
C PHE A 169 5.89 -12.20 3.39
N SER A 170 5.87 -13.45 3.87
CA SER A 170 6.00 -13.78 5.29
C SER A 170 7.32 -13.29 5.88
N GLN A 171 8.44 -13.58 5.21
CA GLN A 171 9.77 -13.17 5.65
C GLN A 171 9.90 -11.64 5.74
N HIS A 172 9.38 -10.93 4.74
CA HIS A 172 9.38 -9.47 4.73
C HIS A 172 8.47 -8.88 5.81
N LEU A 173 7.30 -9.48 6.05
CA LEU A 173 6.37 -9.00 7.05
C LEU A 173 6.86 -9.29 8.48
N GLU A 174 7.57 -10.40 8.70
CA GLU A 174 8.16 -10.77 9.98
C GLU A 174 9.10 -9.69 10.50
N GLN A 175 9.92 -9.09 9.62
CA GLN A 175 10.80 -7.98 9.96
C GLN A 175 10.05 -6.76 10.52
N LYS A 176 8.75 -6.62 10.22
CA LYS A 176 7.91 -5.50 10.63
C LYS A 176 6.97 -5.83 11.79
N LEU A 177 6.42 -7.05 11.82
CA LEU A 177 5.33 -7.45 12.72
C LEU A 177 5.68 -8.60 13.65
N GLY A 178 6.90 -9.16 13.57
CA GLY A 178 7.32 -10.32 14.33
C GLY A 178 6.36 -11.49 14.15
N ILE A 179 6.00 -12.16 15.25
CA ILE A 179 5.18 -13.37 15.23
C ILE A 179 3.77 -13.18 14.62
N VAL A 180 3.25 -11.95 14.59
CA VAL A 180 1.95 -11.63 13.98
C VAL A 180 2.00 -11.86 12.46
N ALA A 181 3.17 -11.73 11.83
CA ALA A 181 3.34 -11.96 10.41
C ALA A 181 2.88 -13.35 9.98
N TYR A 182 3.22 -14.39 10.76
CA TYR A 182 2.82 -15.76 10.46
C TYR A 182 1.31 -15.96 10.45
N LEU A 183 0.59 -15.24 11.31
CA LEU A 183 -0.86 -15.30 11.35
C LEU A 183 -1.47 -14.64 10.11
N VAL A 184 -0.95 -13.48 9.70
CA VAL A 184 -1.35 -12.79 8.46
C VAL A 184 -1.07 -13.67 7.24
N THR A 185 0.13 -14.29 7.19
CA THR A 185 0.51 -15.24 6.14
C THR A 185 -0.42 -16.45 6.11
N ALA A 186 -0.77 -17.02 7.27
CA ALA A 186 -1.69 -18.14 7.36
C ALA A 186 -3.07 -17.78 6.79
N LEU A 187 -3.61 -16.60 7.12
CA LEU A 187 -4.88 -16.13 6.55
C LEU A 187 -4.83 -16.00 5.03
N ALA A 188 -3.77 -15.38 4.50
CA ALA A 188 -3.59 -15.22 3.07
C ALA A 188 -3.43 -16.58 2.37
N GLY A 189 -2.69 -17.52 2.98
CA GLY A 189 -2.50 -18.87 2.48
C GLY A 189 -3.80 -19.67 2.43
N GLU A 190 -4.59 -19.64 3.50
CA GLU A 190 -5.90 -20.31 3.54
C GLU A 190 -6.84 -19.78 2.46
N ILE A 191 -6.91 -18.46 2.28
CA ILE A 191 -7.76 -17.87 1.24
C ILE A 191 -7.24 -18.20 -0.16
N GLY A 192 -5.94 -17.99 -0.42
CA GLY A 192 -5.36 -18.18 -1.75
C GLY A 192 -5.30 -19.64 -2.21
N ASN A 193 -5.02 -20.58 -1.30
CA ASN A 193 -4.98 -22.01 -1.63
C ASN A 193 -6.37 -22.54 -2.02
N ASN A 194 -7.43 -22.07 -1.37
CA ASN A 194 -8.81 -22.42 -1.72
C ASN A 194 -9.13 -22.07 -3.18
N SER A 195 -8.58 -20.98 -3.71
CA SER A 195 -8.75 -20.64 -5.13
C SER A 195 -8.17 -21.73 -6.05
N PHE A 196 -7.05 -22.36 -5.69
CA PHE A 196 -6.50 -23.46 -6.49
C PHE A 196 -7.22 -24.79 -6.25
N ASP A 197 -7.52 -25.13 -4.98
CA ASP A 197 -8.18 -26.39 -4.62
C ASP A 197 -9.57 -26.52 -5.25
N HIS A 198 -10.34 -25.43 -5.29
CA HIS A 198 -11.71 -25.46 -5.80
C HIS A 198 -11.82 -25.22 -7.30
N ASN A 199 -10.74 -24.85 -8.00
CA ASN A 199 -10.78 -24.59 -9.44
C ASN A 199 -9.89 -25.53 -10.26
N LEU A 200 -9.27 -26.54 -9.64
CA LEU A 200 -8.41 -27.50 -10.36
C LEU A 200 -9.19 -28.17 -11.50
N GLY A 201 -8.72 -27.95 -12.74
CA GLY A 201 -9.39 -28.44 -13.95
C GLY A 201 -10.74 -27.78 -14.28
N GLN A 202 -11.14 -26.73 -13.55
CA GLN A 202 -12.45 -26.08 -13.63
C GLN A 202 -12.38 -24.54 -13.73
N TRP A 203 -11.19 -23.99 -14.00
CA TRP A 203 -11.01 -22.55 -14.23
C TRP A 203 -11.85 -22.07 -15.42
N PRO A 204 -12.79 -21.12 -15.23
CA PRO A 204 -13.68 -20.67 -16.31
C PRO A 204 -12.97 -19.84 -17.39
N ASP A 205 -11.90 -19.12 -17.04
CA ASP A 205 -11.20 -18.25 -17.97
C ASP A 205 -9.68 -18.33 -17.92
N ILE A 206 -9.05 -18.00 -16.79
CA ILE A 206 -7.60 -18.04 -16.60
C ILE A 206 -7.29 -18.68 -15.25
N PRO A 207 -6.33 -19.63 -15.18
CA PRO A 207 -5.92 -20.19 -13.91
C PRO A 207 -5.15 -19.18 -13.06
N GLY A 208 -5.16 -19.38 -11.75
CA GLY A 208 -4.33 -18.60 -10.83
C GLY A 208 -5.03 -17.41 -10.19
N ILE A 209 -4.25 -16.68 -9.40
CA ILE A 209 -4.76 -15.63 -8.53
C ILE A 209 -3.98 -14.33 -8.68
N PHE A 210 -4.69 -13.21 -8.60
CA PHE A 210 -4.14 -11.93 -8.23
C PHE A 210 -3.77 -11.95 -6.74
N PHE A 211 -2.53 -11.63 -6.41
CA PHE A 211 -2.02 -11.52 -5.05
C PHE A 211 -1.20 -10.24 -4.92
N ALA A 212 -1.68 -9.32 -4.09
CA ALA A 212 -1.04 -8.05 -3.83
C ALA A 212 -1.14 -7.67 -2.35
N HIS A 213 -0.16 -6.94 -1.84
CA HIS A 213 -0.18 -6.43 -0.48
C HIS A 213 0.41 -5.00 -0.42
N ASP A 214 -0.03 -4.25 0.58
CA ASP A 214 0.54 -2.97 0.98
C ASP A 214 0.74 -3.01 2.49
N ASP A 215 1.99 -3.17 2.93
CA ASP A 215 2.30 -3.31 4.35
C ASP A 215 2.16 -1.99 5.12
N ASN A 216 2.23 -0.84 4.44
CA ASN A 216 2.06 0.45 5.10
C ASN A 216 0.59 0.67 5.44
N GLN A 217 -0.30 0.28 4.53
CA GLN A 217 -1.75 0.29 4.75
C GLN A 217 -2.24 -0.96 5.51
N LYS A 218 -1.38 -1.97 5.67
CA LYS A 218 -1.69 -3.31 6.21
C LYS A 218 -2.87 -3.97 5.49
N ILE A 219 -2.81 -3.97 4.16
CA ILE A 219 -3.85 -4.54 3.29
C ILE A 219 -3.27 -5.70 2.48
N ILE A 220 -4.05 -6.77 2.33
CA ILE A 220 -3.82 -7.85 1.36
C ILE A 220 -5.03 -7.98 0.47
N VAL A 221 -4.79 -8.17 -0.83
CA VAL A 221 -5.81 -8.43 -1.83
C VAL A 221 -5.48 -9.75 -2.52
N LEU A 222 -6.40 -10.69 -2.42
CA LEU A 222 -6.37 -11.99 -3.09
C LEU A 222 -7.60 -12.08 -3.99
N ALA A 223 -7.42 -12.38 -5.26
CA ALA A 223 -8.56 -12.50 -6.17
C ALA A 223 -8.35 -13.55 -7.24
N ASP A 224 -9.38 -14.35 -7.51
CA ASP A 224 -9.37 -15.38 -8.54
C ASP A 224 -10.50 -15.13 -9.53
N ARG A 225 -10.39 -15.69 -10.73
CA ARG A 225 -11.46 -15.66 -11.74
C ARG A 225 -12.10 -17.04 -11.91
N GLY A 226 -12.14 -17.80 -10.81
CA GLY A 226 -12.67 -19.15 -10.73
C GLY A 226 -14.19 -19.23 -10.78
N GLN A 227 -14.71 -20.39 -10.39
CA GLN A 227 -16.12 -20.74 -10.46
C GLN A 227 -17.01 -20.07 -9.38
N GLY A 228 -16.38 -19.44 -8.38
CA GLY A 228 -17.07 -18.76 -7.28
C GLY A 228 -17.64 -19.69 -6.20
N ILE A 229 -18.00 -19.11 -5.06
CA ILE A 229 -18.44 -19.86 -3.87
C ILE A 229 -19.77 -20.59 -4.11
N LEU A 230 -20.73 -19.99 -4.82
CA LEU A 230 -22.03 -20.64 -5.07
C LEU A 230 -21.89 -21.96 -5.82
N LYS A 231 -21.10 -21.98 -6.90
CA LYS A 231 -20.86 -23.20 -7.68
C LYS A 231 -20.09 -24.24 -6.85
N THR A 232 -19.09 -23.82 -6.09
CA THR A 232 -18.34 -24.71 -5.18
C THR A 232 -19.25 -25.34 -4.11
N ILE A 233 -20.11 -24.55 -3.46
CA ILE A 233 -21.00 -25.03 -2.40
C ILE A 233 -22.07 -25.98 -2.96
N ARG A 234 -22.59 -25.74 -4.17
CA ARG A 234 -23.60 -26.62 -4.80
C ARG A 234 -23.11 -28.05 -5.03
N ASN A 235 -21.80 -28.26 -5.16
CA ASN A 235 -21.24 -29.60 -5.28
C ASN A 235 -21.47 -30.45 -4.01
N VAL A 236 -21.68 -29.80 -2.87
CA VAL A 236 -21.93 -30.47 -1.57
C VAL A 236 -23.37 -30.26 -1.09
N ILE A 237 -23.96 -29.10 -1.37
CA ILE A 237 -25.30 -28.68 -0.95
C ILE A 237 -26.07 -28.18 -2.18
N PRO A 238 -26.62 -29.08 -3.02
CA PRO A 238 -27.21 -28.73 -4.33
C PRO A 238 -28.36 -27.71 -4.27
N GLN A 239 -29.09 -27.66 -3.16
CA GLN A 239 -30.25 -26.79 -2.95
C GLN A 239 -29.89 -25.30 -2.76
N VAL A 240 -28.62 -24.93 -2.62
CA VAL A 240 -28.23 -23.52 -2.44
C VAL A 240 -28.41 -22.76 -3.75
N SER A 241 -29.35 -21.82 -3.79
CA SER A 241 -29.72 -21.11 -5.02
C SER A 241 -29.10 -19.71 -5.16
N ALA A 242 -28.67 -19.08 -4.06
CA ALA A 242 -28.27 -17.67 -4.03
C ALA A 242 -26.83 -17.47 -3.52
N ASP A 243 -26.08 -16.56 -4.15
CA ASP A 243 -24.70 -16.21 -3.77
C ASP A 243 -24.58 -15.78 -2.30
N ARG A 244 -25.55 -14.99 -1.83
CA ARG A 244 -25.59 -14.52 -0.44
C ARG A 244 -25.71 -15.67 0.56
N HIS A 245 -26.53 -16.68 0.23
CA HIS A 245 -26.68 -17.86 1.06
C HIS A 245 -25.42 -18.73 1.03
N ALA A 246 -24.81 -18.90 -0.14
CA ALA A 246 -23.55 -19.64 -0.28
C ALA A 246 -22.41 -19.01 0.54
N LEU A 247 -22.24 -17.68 0.49
CA LEU A 247 -21.25 -16.97 1.33
C LEU A 247 -21.53 -17.17 2.82
N LYS A 248 -22.79 -17.09 3.24
CA LYS A 248 -23.16 -17.35 4.64
C LYS A 248 -22.74 -18.75 5.07
N ILE A 249 -23.05 -19.78 4.27
CA ILE A 249 -22.68 -21.16 4.56
C ILE A 249 -21.17 -21.30 4.65
N ALA A 250 -20.43 -20.82 3.65
CA ALA A 250 -18.98 -20.95 3.56
C ALA A 250 -18.24 -20.37 4.77
N PHE A 251 -18.75 -19.28 5.36
CA PHE A 251 -18.14 -18.62 6.51
C PHE A 251 -18.71 -19.08 7.88
N THR A 252 -19.78 -19.88 7.93
CA THR A 252 -20.45 -20.23 9.21
C THR A 252 -20.66 -21.71 9.47
N GLN A 253 -20.89 -22.55 8.46
CA GLN A 253 -21.29 -23.96 8.66
C GLN A 253 -20.12 -24.93 8.53
N VAL A 254 -20.11 -26.02 9.31
CA VAL A 254 -19.18 -27.15 9.09
C VAL A 254 -19.71 -27.92 7.90
N ILE A 255 -19.01 -27.91 6.78
CA ILE A 255 -19.34 -28.77 5.65
C ILE A 255 -18.52 -30.05 5.80
N SER A 256 -19.06 -31.05 6.50
CA SER A 256 -18.42 -32.36 6.63
C SER A 256 -18.74 -33.22 5.41
N GLY A 257 -17.77 -33.42 4.51
CA GLY A 257 -17.81 -34.51 3.52
C GLY A 257 -17.51 -35.85 4.20
N ARG A 258 -18.15 -36.94 3.73
CA ARG A 258 -17.91 -38.30 4.23
C ARG A 258 -16.45 -38.71 3.97
N PHE A 259 -15.84 -39.38 4.95
CA PHE A 259 -14.42 -39.75 5.11
C PHE A 259 -13.45 -38.59 5.44
N ALA A 260 -13.03 -38.54 6.71
CA ALA A 260 -11.78 -38.00 7.27
C ALA A 260 -10.93 -36.96 6.49
N GLU A 261 -11.53 -35.98 5.81
CA GLU A 261 -10.80 -34.89 5.13
C GLU A 261 -11.08 -33.54 5.80
N LYS A 262 -10.01 -32.80 6.15
CA LYS A 262 -10.05 -31.41 6.66
C LYS A 262 -10.50 -30.37 5.61
N ARG A 263 -11.36 -30.72 4.65
CA ARG A 263 -11.87 -29.78 3.64
C ARG A 263 -13.02 -28.96 4.25
N GLY A 264 -12.99 -27.63 4.09
CA GLY A 264 -14.04 -26.71 4.58
C GLY A 264 -13.79 -25.99 5.91
N ASN A 265 -12.60 -26.11 6.51
CA ASN A 265 -12.24 -25.41 7.76
C ASN A 265 -11.50 -24.08 7.56
N GLY A 266 -10.90 -23.83 6.38
CA GLY A 266 -10.03 -22.68 6.16
C GLY A 266 -10.72 -21.33 6.43
N LEU A 267 -11.89 -21.09 5.84
CA LEU A 267 -12.64 -19.83 6.05
C LEU A 267 -13.16 -19.65 7.48
N LYS A 268 -13.29 -20.73 8.25
CA LYS A 268 -13.63 -20.65 9.67
C LYS A 268 -12.46 -20.26 10.52
N PHE A 269 -11.30 -20.88 10.27
CA PHE A 269 -10.04 -20.44 10.88
C PHE A 269 -9.81 -18.96 10.59
N VAL A 270 -10.02 -18.52 9.34
CA VAL A 270 -9.97 -17.11 8.96
C VAL A 270 -10.94 -16.27 9.80
N THR A 271 -12.21 -16.68 9.89
CA THR A 271 -13.21 -15.96 10.69
C THR A 271 -12.86 -15.88 12.17
N GLN A 272 -12.31 -16.94 12.75
CA GLN A 272 -11.92 -16.99 14.16
C GLN A 272 -10.78 -16.01 14.44
N VAL A 273 -9.72 -16.07 13.63
CA VAL A 273 -8.57 -15.18 13.76
C VAL A 273 -8.96 -13.71 13.59
N LEU A 274 -9.84 -13.40 12.63
CA LEU A 274 -10.33 -12.03 12.41
C LEU A 274 -11.04 -11.48 13.66
N LYS A 275 -11.84 -12.30 14.34
CA LYS A 275 -12.54 -11.92 15.57
C LYS A 275 -11.57 -11.70 16.72
N ASP A 276 -10.56 -12.57 16.86
CA ASP A 276 -9.59 -12.54 17.95
C ASP A 276 -8.64 -11.34 17.81
N LYS A 277 -8.23 -11.03 16.57
CA LYS A 277 -7.33 -9.91 16.26
C LYS A 277 -8.06 -8.59 15.99
N LYS A 278 -9.39 -8.59 15.93
CA LYS A 278 -10.22 -7.43 15.55
C LYS A 278 -9.81 -6.85 14.19
N TRP A 279 -9.52 -7.75 13.25
CA TRP A 279 -9.18 -7.42 11.87
C TRP A 279 -10.42 -7.37 10.99
N ARG A 280 -10.28 -6.80 9.79
CA ARG A 280 -11.38 -6.66 8.84
C ARG A 280 -11.15 -7.53 7.62
N LEU A 281 -12.21 -8.19 7.15
CA LEU A 281 -12.22 -8.88 5.87
C LEU A 281 -13.44 -8.46 5.08
N ARG A 282 -13.23 -8.09 3.82
CA ARG A 282 -14.28 -8.09 2.80
C ARG A 282 -14.04 -9.26 1.85
N PHE A 283 -15.09 -10.02 1.57
CA PHE A 283 -15.06 -11.15 0.65
C PHE A 283 -16.26 -11.06 -0.31
N ASP A 284 -16.00 -10.92 -1.60
CA ASP A 284 -17.04 -10.90 -2.63
C ASP A 284 -16.95 -12.19 -3.47
N SER A 285 -18.11 -12.71 -3.88
CA SER A 285 -18.24 -13.84 -4.82
C SER A 285 -19.59 -13.73 -5.54
N GLY A 286 -19.58 -13.88 -6.88
CA GLY A 286 -20.80 -13.73 -7.68
C GLY A 286 -21.47 -12.37 -7.45
N LYS A 287 -22.74 -12.36 -7.07
CA LYS A 287 -23.49 -11.14 -6.70
C LYS A 287 -23.48 -10.84 -5.21
N ALA A 288 -22.72 -11.54 -4.38
CA ALA A 288 -22.73 -11.32 -2.93
C ALA A 288 -21.43 -10.71 -2.40
N SER A 289 -21.55 -9.99 -1.30
CA SER A 289 -20.43 -9.45 -0.55
C SER A 289 -20.65 -9.69 0.94
N LEU A 290 -19.65 -10.28 1.57
CA LEU A 290 -19.56 -10.52 2.99
C LEU A 290 -18.49 -9.62 3.58
N GLU A 291 -18.78 -9.01 4.72
CA GLU A 291 -17.86 -8.15 5.44
C GLU A 291 -17.85 -8.52 6.92
N ILE A 292 -16.65 -8.78 7.45
CA ILE A 292 -16.39 -9.01 8.88
C ILE A 292 -15.67 -7.78 9.38
N PHE A 293 -16.28 -7.08 10.34
CA PHE A 293 -15.74 -5.85 10.91
C PHE A 293 -14.91 -6.12 12.18
N PRO A 294 -14.00 -5.21 12.57
CA PRO A 294 -13.25 -5.28 13.82
C PRO A 294 -14.10 -5.45 15.09
N ASN A 295 -15.33 -4.93 15.07
CA ASN A 295 -16.31 -5.07 16.15
C ASN A 295 -17.08 -6.41 16.11
N GLN A 296 -16.57 -7.39 15.34
CA GLN A 296 -17.11 -8.74 15.19
C GLN A 296 -18.48 -8.83 14.51
N LYS A 297 -19.05 -7.70 14.04
CA LYS A 297 -20.25 -7.73 13.22
C LYS A 297 -19.92 -8.35 11.87
N MET A 298 -20.76 -9.27 11.42
CA MET A 298 -20.74 -9.82 10.07
C MET A 298 -21.92 -9.27 9.28
N LYS A 299 -21.67 -8.69 8.11
CA LYS A 299 -22.68 -8.17 7.20
C LYS A 299 -22.59 -8.90 5.87
N ILE A 300 -23.71 -9.39 5.36
CA ILE A 300 -23.77 -10.02 4.03
C ILE A 300 -24.87 -9.35 3.21
N ILE A 301 -24.47 -8.77 2.09
CA ILE A 301 -25.35 -8.06 1.16
C ILE A 301 -25.30 -8.68 -0.23
N GLU A 302 -26.35 -8.42 -1.00
CA GLU A 302 -26.40 -8.67 -2.43
C GLU A 302 -26.04 -7.38 -3.18
N LYS A 303 -25.29 -7.51 -4.27
CA LYS A 303 -24.76 -6.43 -5.11
C LYS A 303 -25.44 -6.50 -6.48
N LYS A 304 -25.59 -5.33 -7.10
CA LYS A 304 -26.12 -5.22 -8.47
C LYS A 304 -25.16 -5.77 -9.51
N SER A 305 -23.85 -5.57 -9.31
CA SER A 305 -22.81 -6.07 -10.19
C SER A 305 -22.37 -7.47 -9.76
N VAL A 306 -22.09 -8.30 -10.77
CA VAL A 306 -21.51 -9.63 -10.60
C VAL A 306 -19.99 -9.54 -10.79
N ILE A 307 -19.24 -10.30 -9.99
CA ILE A 307 -17.82 -10.53 -10.21
C ILE A 307 -17.59 -11.96 -10.70
N LYS A 308 -16.46 -12.18 -11.37
CA LYS A 308 -15.93 -13.53 -11.62
C LYS A 308 -15.19 -14.04 -10.40
N GLY A 309 -15.26 -15.35 -10.15
CA GLY A 309 -14.55 -15.99 -9.05
C GLY A 309 -14.83 -15.33 -7.70
N CYS A 310 -13.75 -15.07 -6.96
CA CYS A 310 -13.77 -14.49 -5.63
C CYS A 310 -12.75 -13.35 -5.51
N ILE A 311 -13.02 -12.40 -4.60
CA ILE A 311 -12.01 -11.44 -4.14
C ILE A 311 -12.10 -11.27 -2.62
N ALA A 312 -10.95 -11.32 -1.97
CA ALA A 312 -10.76 -11.05 -0.56
C ALA A 312 -9.88 -9.80 -0.38
N VAL A 313 -10.32 -8.89 0.49
CA VAL A 313 -9.57 -7.72 0.95
C VAL A 313 -9.45 -7.83 2.46
N LEU A 314 -8.24 -8.11 2.94
CA LEU A 314 -7.90 -8.28 4.35
C LEU A 314 -7.17 -7.04 4.87
N GLU A 315 -7.65 -6.45 5.96
CA GLU A 315 -7.00 -5.35 6.68
C GLU A 315 -6.58 -5.85 8.08
N TYR A 316 -5.28 -5.77 8.40
CA TYR A 316 -4.65 -6.36 9.60
C TYR A 316 -3.83 -5.36 10.45
#